data_AF-A0A5D4XR33-F1
#
_entry.id   AF-A0A5D4XR33-F1
#
_cell.length_a   1.000
_cell.length_b   1.000
_cell.length_c   1.000
_cell.angle_alpha   90.00
_cell.angle_beta   90.00
_cell.angle_gamma   90.00
#
_symmetry.space_group_name_H-M   'P 1'
#
loop_
_entity.id
_entity.type
_entity.pdbx_description
1 polymer ?
#
loop_
_entity_poly.entity_id
_entity_poly.type
_entity_poly.pdbx_seq_one_letter_code
_entity_poly.pdbx_strand_id
1 'polypeptide(L)'
;MGLREFEENWNALAARLEQTLGVRTSRKSHAIVGWMNSAKRSYLAGDCSLGCAQVAYAQFAIEDLERVRAHDESMFAHFRRELRREVPTSNYFGIRQELRLASALLTKGIQFNKTEAPDFTLLTTPTIGIECTSAHLSEQSQSKPDVAYKVNSAISSKTEYSYSTELQILAIDTSNLLFHEGVHQASVLSRKGELGEAIRLTIDKSSFQSVLTFSYAWVAAGIGNGATLTNYYSRVDRSDIAETCKVLLDTHYPLGDIWVLGHLHRRV
;
A
#
# COMPACT_ATOMS: atom_id res chain seq x y z
N MET A 1 -4.81 14.28 20.84
CA MET A 1 -5.23 13.07 21.55
C MET A 1 -4.58 13.03 22.92
N GLY A 2 -5.37 12.85 23.97
CA GLY A 2 -4.85 12.58 25.31
C GLY A 2 -4.43 11.11 25.45
N LEU A 3 -3.68 10.76 26.51
CA LEU A 3 -3.29 9.35 26.77
C LEU A 3 -4.51 8.42 26.86
N ARG A 4 -5.54 8.84 27.60
CA ARG A 4 -6.79 8.09 27.75
C ARG A 4 -7.44 7.77 26.39
N GLU A 5 -7.55 8.77 25.53
CA GLU A 5 -8.15 8.63 24.20
C GLU A 5 -7.30 7.71 23.30
N PHE A 6 -5.97 7.79 23.38
CA PHE A 6 -5.08 6.86 22.69
C PHE A 6 -5.30 5.41 23.17
N GLU A 7 -5.38 5.18 24.48
CA GLU A 7 -5.61 3.85 25.03
C GLU A 7 -6.99 3.28 24.64
N GLU A 8 -8.04 4.11 24.65
CA GLU A 8 -9.37 3.74 24.18
C GLU A 8 -9.34 3.31 22.70
N ASN A 9 -8.70 4.10 21.83
CA ASN A 9 -8.55 3.78 20.41
C ASN A 9 -7.70 2.52 20.17
N TRP A 10 -6.60 2.36 20.93
CA TRP A 10 -5.75 1.18 20.85
C TRP A 10 -6.49 -0.09 21.26
N ASN A 11 -7.27 -0.04 22.35
CA ASN A 11 -8.07 -1.17 22.82
C ASN A 11 -9.19 -1.52 21.83
N ALA A 12 -9.85 -0.52 21.24
CA ALA A 12 -10.84 -0.73 20.19
C ALA A 12 -10.24 -1.41 18.96
N LEU A 13 -9.02 -0.99 18.56
CA LEU A 13 -8.30 -1.65 17.46
C LEU A 13 -7.89 -3.08 17.81
N ALA A 14 -7.46 -3.33 19.05
CA ALA A 14 -7.10 -4.67 19.51
C ALA A 14 -8.30 -5.63 19.47
N ALA A 15 -9.49 -5.15 19.86
CA ALA A 15 -10.72 -5.92 19.75
C ALA A 15 -11.08 -6.24 18.28
N ARG A 16 -10.95 -5.26 17.37
CA ARG A 16 -11.15 -5.47 15.93
C ARG A 16 -10.14 -6.45 15.35
N LEU A 17 -8.87 -6.38 15.76
CA LEU A 17 -7.84 -7.34 15.36
C LEU A 17 -8.23 -8.76 15.76
N GLU A 18 -8.67 -8.97 16.99
CA GLU A 18 -9.10 -10.29 17.47
C GLU A 18 -10.35 -10.77 16.73
N GLN A 19 -11.34 -9.89 16.50
CA GLN A 19 -12.55 -10.23 15.76
C GLN A 19 -12.28 -10.59 14.30
N THR A 20 -11.47 -9.80 13.60
CA THR A 20 -11.26 -9.92 12.15
C THR A 20 -10.18 -10.96 11.82
N LEU A 21 -9.04 -10.95 12.53
CA LEU A 21 -7.93 -11.87 12.28
C LEU A 21 -7.87 -13.07 13.25
N GLY A 22 -8.56 -13.03 14.40
CA GLY A 22 -8.40 -14.06 15.42
C GLY A 22 -7.02 -14.03 16.09
N VAL A 23 -6.39 -12.85 16.12
CA VAL A 23 -5.04 -12.65 16.65
C VAL A 23 -5.12 -11.77 17.89
N ARG A 24 -4.55 -12.25 18.99
CA ARG A 24 -4.46 -11.51 20.26
C ARG A 24 -3.20 -10.66 20.31
N THR A 25 -3.27 -9.53 21.01
CA THR A 25 -2.14 -8.61 21.21
C THR A 25 -1.00 -9.20 22.06
N SER A 26 -1.24 -10.33 22.74
CA SER A 26 -0.20 -11.12 23.41
C SER A 26 0.75 -11.84 22.44
N ARG A 27 0.36 -12.05 21.16
CA ARG A 27 1.18 -12.72 20.14
C ARG A 27 2.21 -11.76 19.53
N LYS A 28 3.28 -11.49 20.28
CA LYS A 28 4.32 -10.49 19.93
C LYS A 28 5.05 -10.75 18.60
N SER A 29 5.10 -12.00 18.13
CA SER A 29 5.71 -12.39 16.84
C SER A 29 4.93 -11.92 15.61
N HIS A 30 3.65 -11.56 15.77
CA HIS A 30 2.81 -11.17 14.65
C HIS A 30 3.08 -9.72 14.21
N ALA A 31 3.29 -9.47 12.92
CA ALA A 31 3.69 -8.16 12.40
C ALA A 31 2.77 -7.00 12.84
N ILE A 32 1.45 -7.14 12.67
CA ILE A 32 0.47 -6.12 13.10
C ILE A 32 0.53 -5.87 14.62
N VAL A 33 0.67 -6.94 15.42
CA VAL A 33 0.78 -6.82 16.88
C VAL A 33 2.09 -6.15 17.28
N GLY A 34 3.18 -6.42 16.56
CA GLY A 34 4.46 -5.74 16.69
C GLY A 34 4.32 -4.24 16.53
N TRP A 35 3.63 -3.79 15.45
CA TRP A 35 3.33 -2.38 15.20
C TRP A 35 2.46 -1.76 16.29
N MET A 36 1.38 -2.43 16.71
CA MET A 36 0.52 -1.93 17.79
C MET A 36 1.27 -1.80 19.12
N ASN A 37 2.13 -2.76 19.46
CA ASN A 37 2.92 -2.71 20.69
C ASN A 37 4.02 -1.65 20.62
N SER A 38 4.63 -1.47 19.45
CA SER A 38 5.57 -0.37 19.20
C SER A 38 4.87 0.99 19.37
N ALA A 39 3.69 1.15 18.78
CA ALA A 39 2.89 2.36 18.87
C ALA A 39 2.64 2.76 20.33
N LYS A 40 2.21 1.80 21.16
CA LYS A 40 1.96 2.03 22.59
C LYS A 40 3.23 2.44 23.34
N ARG A 41 4.38 1.82 23.03
CA ARG A 41 5.66 2.20 23.66
C ARG A 41 6.08 3.61 23.27
N SER A 42 6.04 3.96 21.98
CA SER A 42 6.42 5.29 21.51
C SER A 42 5.54 6.37 22.14
N TYR A 43 4.23 6.12 22.22
CA TYR A 43 3.28 7.06 22.82
C TYR A 43 3.57 7.28 24.31
N LEU A 44 3.79 6.21 25.08
CA LEU A 44 4.11 6.28 26.51
C LEU A 44 5.48 6.92 26.79
N ALA A 45 6.42 6.84 25.85
CA ALA A 45 7.71 7.49 25.91
C ALA A 45 7.66 9.00 25.57
N GLY A 46 6.49 9.54 25.24
CA GLY A 46 6.29 10.94 24.91
C GLY A 46 6.31 11.25 23.41
N ASP A 47 6.71 10.31 22.55
CA ASP A 47 6.61 10.44 21.10
C ASP A 47 5.20 10.05 20.62
N CYS A 48 4.25 10.92 20.97
CA CYS A 48 2.84 10.70 20.72
C CYS A 48 2.54 10.61 19.21
N SER A 49 3.22 11.42 18.38
CA SER A 49 3.04 11.44 16.93
C SER A 49 3.48 10.13 16.29
N LEU A 50 4.65 9.61 16.65
CA LEU A 50 5.11 8.30 16.17
C LEU A 50 4.19 7.18 16.65
N GLY A 51 3.74 7.23 17.91
CA GLY A 51 2.76 6.28 18.43
C GLY A 51 1.47 6.25 17.60
N CYS A 52 0.94 7.43 17.25
CA CYS A 52 -0.24 7.54 16.38
C CYS A 52 0.02 7.01 14.97
N ALA A 53 1.18 7.32 14.39
CA ALA A 53 1.55 6.88 13.05
C ALA A 53 1.64 5.35 12.96
N GLN A 54 2.29 4.72 13.95
CA GLN A 54 2.48 3.27 14.00
C GLN A 54 1.15 2.51 14.17
N VAL A 55 0.21 3.04 14.96
CA VAL A 55 -1.10 2.41 15.11
C VAL A 55 -1.96 2.56 13.85
N ALA A 56 -1.81 3.67 13.11
CA ALA A 56 -2.52 3.89 11.86
C ALA A 56 -2.17 2.84 10.79
N TYR A 57 -0.91 2.37 10.73
CA TYR A 57 -0.53 1.27 9.82
C TYR A 57 -1.27 -0.03 10.12
N ALA A 58 -1.43 -0.38 11.40
CA ALA A 58 -2.17 -1.56 11.83
C ALA A 58 -3.66 -1.43 11.51
N GLN A 59 -4.23 -0.26 11.80
CA GLN A 59 -5.63 0.06 11.52
C GLN A 59 -5.96 -0.08 10.03
N PHE A 60 -5.10 0.43 9.16
CA PHE A 60 -5.33 0.44 7.73
C PHE A 60 -5.45 -0.97 7.12
N ALA A 61 -4.59 -1.90 7.56
CA ALA A 61 -4.66 -3.30 7.12
C ALA A 61 -5.93 -3.99 7.61
N ILE A 62 -6.36 -3.72 8.85
CA ILE A 62 -7.60 -4.27 9.41
C ILE A 62 -8.83 -3.73 8.66
N GLU A 63 -8.85 -2.44 8.35
CA GLU A 63 -9.93 -1.81 7.59
C GLU A 63 -10.04 -2.37 6.17
N ASP A 64 -8.92 -2.57 5.46
CA ASP A 64 -8.98 -3.21 4.14
C ASP A 64 -9.51 -4.63 4.22
N LEU A 65 -9.08 -5.40 5.21
CA LEU A 65 -9.56 -6.75 5.38
C LEU A 65 -11.07 -6.79 5.68
N GLU A 66 -11.57 -5.84 6.47
CA GLU A 66 -13.01 -5.68 6.72
C GLU A 66 -13.77 -5.24 5.45
N ARG A 67 -13.21 -4.36 4.61
CA ARG A 67 -13.79 -4.00 3.31
C ARG A 67 -13.85 -5.20 2.38
N VAL A 68 -12.79 -5.99 2.30
CA VAL A 68 -12.78 -7.23 1.51
C VAL A 68 -13.88 -8.18 2.02
N ARG A 69 -13.98 -8.40 3.34
CA ARG A 69 -15.04 -9.22 3.95
C ARG A 69 -16.45 -8.79 3.55
N ALA A 70 -16.68 -7.48 3.43
CA ALA A 70 -17.99 -6.96 3.06
C ALA A 70 -18.39 -7.25 1.60
N HIS A 71 -17.44 -7.59 0.73
CA HIS A 71 -17.68 -7.79 -0.71
C HIS A 71 -17.42 -9.24 -1.16
N ASP A 72 -16.42 -9.91 -0.61
CA ASP A 72 -15.98 -11.24 -1.03
C ASP A 72 -15.39 -12.04 0.15
N GLU A 73 -16.17 -13.02 0.64
CA GLU A 73 -15.79 -13.88 1.77
C GLU A 73 -14.62 -14.82 1.43
N SER A 74 -14.50 -15.26 0.17
CA SER A 74 -13.40 -16.14 -0.27
C SER A 74 -12.08 -15.38 -0.27
N MET A 75 -12.09 -14.17 -0.83
CA MET A 75 -10.95 -13.26 -0.82
C MET A 75 -10.58 -12.85 0.61
N PHE A 76 -11.56 -12.61 1.48
CA PHE A 76 -11.34 -12.36 2.90
C PHE A 76 -10.67 -13.56 3.58
N ALA A 77 -11.15 -14.78 3.36
CA ALA A 77 -10.56 -15.99 3.93
C ALA A 77 -9.10 -16.18 3.47
N HIS A 78 -8.80 -15.85 2.20
CA HIS A 78 -7.44 -15.85 1.66
C HIS A 78 -6.55 -14.87 2.43
N PHE A 79 -6.86 -13.56 2.43
CA PHE A 79 -6.00 -12.55 3.08
C PHE A 79 -5.94 -12.71 4.59
N ARG A 80 -7.02 -13.16 5.23
CA ARG A 80 -7.02 -13.50 6.66
C ARG A 80 -6.03 -14.60 6.97
N ARG A 81 -5.94 -15.65 6.13
CA ARG A 81 -4.96 -16.73 6.31
C ARG A 81 -3.54 -16.20 6.11
N GLU A 82 -3.29 -15.43 5.06
CA GLU A 82 -1.96 -14.88 4.76
C GLU A 82 -1.46 -13.95 5.89
N LEU A 83 -2.31 -13.04 6.37
CA LEU A 83 -1.96 -12.11 7.44
C LEU A 83 -1.74 -12.79 8.80
N ARG A 84 -2.36 -13.95 9.07
CA ARG A 84 -2.18 -14.69 10.33
C ARG A 84 -0.84 -15.43 10.42
N ARG A 85 -0.16 -15.63 9.29
CA ARG A 85 1.13 -16.32 9.23
C ARG A 85 2.20 -15.44 9.86
N GLU A 86 3.15 -16.07 10.53
CA GLU A 86 4.37 -15.39 10.94
C GLU A 86 5.28 -15.30 9.72
N VAL A 87 5.28 -14.14 9.09
CA VAL A 87 6.06 -13.86 7.89
C VAL A 87 7.11 -12.79 8.18
N PRO A 88 8.26 -12.80 7.48
CA PRO A 88 9.20 -11.69 7.52
C PRO A 88 8.50 -10.36 7.20
N THR A 89 9.01 -9.26 7.77
CA THR A 89 8.44 -7.92 7.58
C THR A 89 8.31 -7.52 6.10
N SER A 90 9.27 -7.93 5.25
CA SER A 90 9.21 -7.72 3.80
C SER A 90 7.95 -8.34 3.17
N ASN A 91 7.63 -9.58 3.56
CA ASN A 91 6.49 -10.30 3.02
C ASN A 91 5.17 -9.73 3.55
N TYR A 92 5.14 -9.23 4.78
CA TYR A 92 3.98 -8.52 5.33
C TYR A 92 3.60 -7.30 4.47
N PHE A 93 4.57 -6.51 4.02
CA PHE A 93 4.28 -5.35 3.18
C PHE A 93 3.75 -5.73 1.80
N GLY A 94 4.27 -6.80 1.19
CA GLY A 94 3.72 -7.37 -0.04
C GLY A 94 2.25 -7.78 0.13
N ILE A 95 1.95 -8.59 1.15
CA ILE A 95 0.57 -9.02 1.47
C ILE A 95 -0.34 -7.82 1.71
N ARG A 96 0.14 -6.80 2.43
CA ARG A 96 -0.63 -5.58 2.69
C ARG A 96 -0.93 -4.81 1.40
N GLN A 97 0.04 -4.71 0.49
CA GLN A 97 -0.14 -4.02 -0.78
C GLN A 97 -1.17 -4.76 -1.65
N GLU A 98 -1.07 -6.08 -1.75
CA GLU A 98 -2.07 -6.90 -2.45
C GLU A 98 -3.46 -6.74 -1.82
N LEU A 99 -3.56 -6.78 -0.48
CA LEU A 99 -4.82 -6.59 0.23
C LEU A 99 -5.43 -5.21 -0.05
N ARG A 100 -4.61 -4.15 -0.06
CA ARG A 100 -5.09 -2.80 -0.40
C ARG A 100 -5.57 -2.75 -1.84
N LEU A 101 -4.85 -3.36 -2.79
CA LEU A 101 -5.30 -3.38 -4.17
C LEU A 101 -6.62 -4.15 -4.32
N ALA A 102 -6.74 -5.34 -3.71
CA ALA A 102 -7.98 -6.11 -3.73
C ALA A 102 -9.16 -5.32 -3.13
N SER A 103 -8.98 -4.72 -1.96
CA SER A 103 -9.94 -3.81 -1.30
C SER A 103 -10.36 -2.68 -2.25
N ALA A 104 -9.39 -2.08 -2.94
CA ALA A 104 -9.61 -0.98 -3.87
C ALA A 104 -10.30 -1.39 -5.18
N LEU A 105 -10.09 -2.62 -5.67
CA LEU A 105 -10.78 -3.17 -6.85
C LEU A 105 -12.23 -3.52 -6.50
N LEU A 106 -12.46 -4.20 -5.37
CA LEU A 106 -13.79 -4.58 -4.88
C LEU A 106 -14.68 -3.35 -4.63
N THR A 107 -14.14 -2.34 -3.94
CA THR A 107 -14.89 -1.11 -3.63
C THR A 107 -15.26 -0.33 -4.90
N LYS A 108 -14.48 -0.47 -5.97
CA LYS A 108 -14.77 0.14 -7.29
C LYS A 108 -15.69 -0.72 -8.16
N GLY A 109 -16.13 -1.88 -7.67
CA GLY A 109 -16.97 -2.82 -8.43
C GLY A 109 -16.23 -3.47 -9.61
N ILE A 110 -14.90 -3.49 -9.60
CA ILE A 110 -14.11 -4.13 -10.65
C ILE A 110 -14.10 -5.63 -10.39
N GLN A 111 -14.48 -6.43 -11.38
CA GLN A 111 -14.45 -7.89 -11.30
C GLN A 111 -13.05 -8.42 -11.61
N PHE A 112 -12.53 -9.30 -10.75
CA PHE A 112 -11.19 -9.87 -10.91
C PHE A 112 -11.06 -11.23 -10.21
N ASN A 113 -10.03 -11.98 -10.59
CA ASN A 113 -9.55 -13.17 -9.89
C ASN A 113 -8.18 -12.91 -9.27
N LYS A 114 -7.89 -13.47 -8.09
CA LYS A 114 -6.51 -13.59 -7.57
C LYS A 114 -5.83 -14.76 -8.29
N THR A 115 -4.65 -14.52 -8.83
CA THR A 115 -3.82 -15.52 -9.52
C THR A 115 -2.39 -15.50 -8.95
N GLU A 116 -1.55 -16.46 -9.35
CA GLU A 116 -0.14 -16.50 -8.92
C GLU A 116 0.74 -15.52 -9.70
N ALA A 117 0.56 -15.43 -11.02
CA ALA A 117 1.26 -14.47 -11.89
C ALA A 117 0.40 -14.16 -13.12
N PRO A 118 -0.16 -12.94 -13.27
CA PRO A 118 -0.04 -11.79 -12.37
C PRO A 118 -0.77 -12.01 -11.04
N ASP A 119 -0.57 -11.14 -10.05
CA ASP A 119 -1.30 -11.24 -8.77
C ASP A 119 -2.82 -11.18 -8.93
N PHE A 120 -3.32 -10.34 -9.84
CA PHE A 120 -4.74 -10.19 -10.14
C PHE A 120 -4.99 -10.24 -11.64
N THR A 121 -6.06 -10.89 -12.06
CA THR A 121 -6.54 -10.89 -13.45
C THR A 121 -7.94 -10.27 -13.49
N LEU A 122 -8.10 -9.13 -14.16
CA LEU A 122 -9.37 -8.44 -14.33
C LEU A 122 -10.23 -9.13 -15.39
N LEU A 123 -11.53 -9.26 -15.13
CA LEU A 123 -12.49 -9.89 -16.04
C LEU A 123 -12.94 -8.91 -17.13
N THR A 124 -12.01 -8.56 -18.01
CA THR A 124 -12.18 -7.61 -19.13
C THR A 124 -11.73 -8.26 -20.44
N THR A 125 -12.04 -7.62 -21.58
CA THR A 125 -11.58 -8.06 -22.90
C THR A 125 -10.90 -6.88 -23.63
N PRO A 126 -9.61 -6.98 -24.00
CA PRO A 126 -8.67 -8.05 -23.65
C PRO A 126 -8.44 -8.18 -22.14
N THR A 127 -7.88 -9.30 -21.69
CA THR A 127 -7.61 -9.53 -20.26
C THR A 127 -6.50 -8.62 -19.74
N ILE A 128 -6.73 -8.00 -18.58
CA ILE A 128 -5.76 -7.11 -17.92
C ILE A 128 -5.28 -7.77 -16.64
N GLY A 129 -3.97 -7.94 -16.53
CA GLY A 129 -3.27 -8.38 -15.33
C GLY A 129 -2.80 -7.21 -14.48
N ILE A 130 -2.81 -7.37 -13.16
CA ILE A 130 -2.14 -6.46 -12.23
C ILE A 130 -1.17 -7.26 -11.38
N GLU A 131 0.11 -6.97 -11.54
CA GLU A 131 1.19 -7.52 -10.71
C GLU A 131 1.49 -6.58 -9.55
N CYS A 132 1.64 -7.10 -8.34
CA CYS A 132 2.12 -6.34 -7.19
C CYS A 132 3.60 -6.58 -6.94
N THR A 133 4.29 -5.53 -6.50
CA THR A 133 5.67 -5.62 -6.01
C THR A 133 5.94 -4.49 -5.02
N SER A 134 7.11 -4.53 -4.40
CA SER A 134 7.56 -3.54 -3.43
C SER A 134 9.00 -3.13 -3.72
N ALA A 135 9.27 -1.83 -3.65
CA ALA A 135 10.62 -1.29 -3.79
C ALA A 135 11.16 -0.85 -2.43
N HIS A 136 12.31 -1.40 -2.05
CA HIS A 136 12.94 -1.15 -0.74
C HIS A 136 14.36 -0.61 -0.87
N LEU A 137 14.74 0.22 0.10
CA LEU A 137 16.14 0.55 0.35
C LEU A 137 16.75 -0.58 1.20
N SER A 138 17.95 -1.03 0.86
CA SER A 138 18.72 -1.87 1.77
C SER A 138 19.37 -0.97 2.82
N GLU A 139 19.32 -1.37 4.09
CA GLU A 139 19.89 -0.60 5.21
C GLU A 139 21.40 -0.32 5.08
N GLN A 140 22.09 -0.99 4.15
CA GLN A 140 23.54 -0.93 3.94
C GLN A 140 24.00 0.03 2.83
N SER A 141 23.10 0.67 2.06
CA SER A 141 23.54 1.59 1.01
C SER A 141 23.89 2.97 1.59
N GLN A 142 25.19 3.28 1.67
CA GLN A 142 25.70 4.58 2.14
C GLN A 142 25.41 5.75 1.18
N SER A 143 25.01 5.48 -0.07
CA SER A 143 24.51 6.49 -1.01
C SER A 143 22.99 6.56 -0.97
N LYS A 144 22.43 7.77 -1.02
CA LYS A 144 20.97 7.99 -1.13
C LYS A 144 20.47 7.38 -2.44
N PRO A 145 19.67 6.30 -2.42
CA PRO A 145 19.25 5.66 -3.66
C PRO A 145 18.12 6.46 -4.29
N ASP A 146 18.25 6.79 -5.57
CA ASP A 146 17.24 7.50 -6.35
C ASP A 146 15.95 6.68 -6.43
N VAL A 147 14.81 7.29 -6.08
CA VAL A 147 13.47 6.68 -6.20
C VAL A 147 13.22 6.20 -7.62
N ALA A 148 13.63 6.97 -8.64
CA ALA A 148 13.51 6.59 -10.04
C ALA A 148 14.28 5.30 -10.33
N TYR A 149 15.51 5.20 -9.83
CA TYR A 149 16.35 4.02 -10.00
C TYR A 149 15.71 2.78 -9.38
N LYS A 150 15.14 2.88 -8.18
CA LYS A 150 14.50 1.74 -7.49
C LYS A 150 13.20 1.32 -8.17
N VAL A 151 12.38 2.26 -8.62
CA VAL A 151 11.17 1.97 -9.39
C VAL A 151 11.55 1.31 -10.72
N ASN A 152 12.51 1.87 -11.46
CA ASN A 152 12.99 1.30 -12.72
C ASN A 152 13.57 -0.11 -12.53
N SER A 153 14.32 -0.34 -11.46
CA SER A 153 14.83 -1.67 -11.13
C SER A 153 13.70 -2.68 -10.85
N ALA A 154 12.60 -2.26 -10.22
CA ALA A 154 11.43 -3.10 -9.99
C ALA A 154 10.66 -3.38 -11.29
N ILE A 155 10.57 -2.41 -12.20
CA ILE A 155 9.98 -2.60 -13.53
C ILE A 155 10.80 -3.61 -14.33
N SER A 156 12.12 -3.42 -14.41
CA SER A 156 13.02 -4.30 -15.16
C SER A 156 12.97 -5.73 -14.65
N SER A 157 13.03 -5.95 -13.32
CA SER A 157 12.98 -7.30 -12.76
C SER A 157 11.66 -8.00 -13.06
N LYS A 158 10.54 -7.26 -13.08
CA LYS A 158 9.22 -7.83 -13.39
C LYS A 158 8.95 -7.98 -14.89
N THR A 159 9.70 -7.28 -15.74
CA THR A 159 9.59 -7.40 -17.21
C THR A 159 10.03 -8.78 -17.71
N GLU A 160 10.93 -9.45 -16.99
CA GLU A 160 11.45 -10.77 -17.35
C GLU A 160 10.42 -11.91 -17.17
N TYR A 161 9.29 -11.63 -16.52
CA TYR A 161 8.25 -12.62 -16.25
C TYR A 161 7.29 -12.75 -17.44
N SER A 162 6.98 -14.00 -17.78
CA SER A 162 5.91 -14.33 -18.73
C SER A 162 4.58 -14.42 -17.99
N TYR A 163 3.72 -13.43 -18.20
CA TYR A 163 2.40 -13.37 -17.60
C TYR A 163 1.35 -14.01 -18.49
N SER A 164 0.28 -14.52 -17.87
CA SER A 164 -0.81 -15.22 -18.57
C SER A 164 -1.83 -14.30 -19.25
N THR A 165 -1.80 -12.99 -19.00
CA THR A 165 -2.75 -12.02 -19.58
C THR A 165 -2.12 -11.19 -20.70
N GLU A 166 -2.98 -10.64 -21.56
CA GLU A 166 -2.55 -9.88 -22.75
C GLU A 166 -1.98 -8.50 -22.39
N LEU A 167 -2.62 -7.82 -21.43
CA LEU A 167 -2.21 -6.51 -20.95
C LEU A 167 -1.78 -6.61 -19.49
N GLN A 168 -0.78 -5.81 -19.09
CA GLN A 168 -0.21 -5.85 -17.74
C GLN A 168 -0.11 -4.45 -17.13
N ILE A 169 -0.48 -4.32 -15.86
CA ILE A 169 -0.23 -3.15 -15.01
C ILE A 169 0.68 -3.59 -13.87
N LEU A 170 1.68 -2.78 -13.53
CA LEU A 170 2.54 -3.04 -12.38
C LEU A 170 2.20 -2.10 -11.23
N ALA A 171 1.79 -2.64 -10.09
CA ALA A 171 1.54 -1.91 -8.85
C ALA A 171 2.74 -2.06 -7.89
N ILE A 172 3.39 -0.95 -7.53
CA ILE A 172 4.61 -0.92 -6.73
C ILE A 172 4.36 -0.20 -5.41
N ASP A 173 4.55 -0.85 -4.26
CA ASP A 173 4.64 -0.16 -2.96
C ASP A 173 6.01 0.54 -2.86
N THR A 174 6.02 1.87 -2.82
CA THR A 174 7.21 2.73 -2.71
C THR A 174 7.30 3.44 -1.35
N SER A 175 6.45 3.06 -0.39
CA SER A 175 6.39 3.72 0.92
C SER A 175 7.73 3.71 1.64
N ASN A 176 8.45 2.59 1.59
CA ASN A 176 9.76 2.49 2.22
C ASN A 176 10.75 3.51 1.63
N LEU A 177 10.73 3.71 0.31
CA LEU A 177 11.62 4.67 -0.37
C LEU A 177 11.37 6.11 0.10
N LEU A 178 10.09 6.47 0.30
CA LEU A 178 9.69 7.85 0.59
C LEU A 178 9.83 8.24 2.06
N PHE A 179 9.74 7.28 2.99
CA PHE A 179 9.83 7.56 4.44
C PHE A 179 11.20 7.26 5.06
N HIS A 180 12.10 6.53 4.40
CA HIS A 180 13.49 6.38 4.87
C HIS A 180 14.28 7.68 4.85
N GLU A 181 13.85 8.69 4.09
CA GLU A 181 14.60 9.95 3.99
C GLU A 181 14.44 10.85 5.23
N GLY A 182 13.56 10.51 6.18
CA GLY A 182 13.27 11.39 7.33
C GLY A 182 12.69 12.74 6.93
N VAL A 183 12.27 12.87 5.67
CA VAL A 183 11.76 14.11 5.11
C VAL A 183 10.25 14.09 5.15
N HIS A 184 9.65 15.17 5.64
CA HIS A 184 8.24 15.52 5.51
C HIS A 184 7.76 15.69 4.04
N GLN A 185 8.46 15.11 3.08
CA GLN A 185 8.31 15.39 1.66
C GLN A 185 7.57 14.25 0.96
N ALA A 186 6.24 14.34 1.02
CA ALA A 186 5.39 13.97 -0.11
C ALA A 186 5.85 14.67 -1.43
N SER A 187 6.78 15.63 -1.37
CA SER A 187 7.32 16.35 -2.51
C SER A 187 8.37 15.60 -3.35
N VAL A 188 8.89 14.44 -2.95
CA VAL A 188 9.74 13.63 -3.86
C VAL A 188 8.92 13.14 -5.06
N LEU A 189 7.65 12.81 -4.83
CA LEU A 189 6.68 12.55 -5.89
C LEU A 189 6.26 13.83 -6.65
N SER A 190 6.45 15.01 -6.06
CA SER A 190 6.18 16.30 -6.71
C SER A 190 7.26 16.76 -7.70
N ARG A 191 8.43 16.08 -7.78
CA ARG A 191 9.39 16.24 -8.89
C ARG A 191 8.93 15.47 -10.14
N LYS A 192 7.63 15.61 -10.45
CA LYS A 192 6.85 14.83 -11.42
C LYS A 192 7.45 14.74 -12.81
N GLY A 193 7.97 15.86 -13.32
CA GLY A 193 8.46 15.92 -14.69
C GLY A 193 9.64 14.98 -14.90
N GLU A 194 10.66 15.08 -14.04
CA GLU A 194 11.90 14.31 -14.19
C GLU A 194 11.68 12.83 -13.85
N LEU A 195 10.97 12.53 -12.75
CA LEU A 195 10.70 11.16 -12.30
C LEU A 195 9.75 10.43 -13.26
N GLY A 196 8.69 11.09 -13.72
CA GLY A 196 7.71 10.52 -14.64
C GLY A 196 8.33 10.15 -15.98
N GLU A 197 9.19 11.02 -16.54
CA GLU A 197 9.91 10.74 -17.78
C GLU A 197 10.89 9.57 -17.64
N ALA A 198 11.67 9.52 -16.55
CA ALA A 198 12.59 8.42 -16.30
C ALA A 198 11.88 7.07 -16.15
N ILE A 199 10.70 7.05 -15.54
CA ILE A 199 9.87 5.85 -15.41
C ILE A 199 9.26 5.49 -16.78
N ARG A 200 8.71 6.47 -17.52
CA ARG A 200 8.07 6.25 -18.83
C ARG A 200 9.05 5.62 -19.83
N LEU A 201 10.29 6.11 -19.90
CA LEU A 201 11.34 5.54 -20.75
C LEU A 201 11.63 4.05 -20.45
N THR A 202 11.43 3.61 -19.20
CA THR A 202 11.56 2.21 -18.79
C THR A 202 10.31 1.41 -19.15
N ILE A 203 9.12 1.98 -18.92
CA ILE A 203 7.83 1.35 -19.26
C ILE A 203 7.71 1.08 -20.76
N ASP A 204 8.13 2.03 -21.60
CA ASP A 204 8.11 1.91 -23.07
C ASP A 204 8.96 0.75 -23.61
N LYS A 205 9.89 0.23 -22.80
CA LYS A 205 10.74 -0.92 -23.13
C LYS A 205 10.30 -2.21 -22.42
N SER A 206 9.25 -2.16 -21.61
CA SER A 206 8.77 -3.28 -20.80
C SER A 206 7.61 -4.02 -21.46
N SER A 207 6.99 -4.97 -20.76
CA SER A 207 5.70 -5.58 -21.11
C SER A 207 4.49 -4.87 -20.45
N PHE A 208 4.72 -3.92 -19.54
CA PHE A 208 3.68 -3.22 -18.80
C PHE A 208 3.07 -2.04 -19.57
N GLN A 209 1.74 -1.95 -19.57
CA GLN A 209 0.95 -0.85 -20.12
C GLN A 209 0.98 0.39 -19.23
N SER A 210 1.09 0.20 -17.91
CA SER A 210 1.13 1.27 -16.93
C SER A 210 1.81 0.80 -15.64
N VAL A 211 2.38 1.74 -14.91
CA VAL A 211 2.91 1.54 -13.56
C VAL A 211 2.15 2.44 -12.59
N LEU A 212 1.61 1.83 -11.54
CA LEU A 212 1.02 2.49 -10.38
C LEU A 212 1.99 2.39 -9.22
N THR A 213 2.52 3.51 -8.73
CA THR A 213 3.31 3.54 -7.49
C THR A 213 2.43 3.98 -6.34
N PHE A 214 2.43 3.24 -5.24
CA PHE A 214 1.65 3.50 -4.04
C PHE A 214 2.56 3.88 -2.88
N SER A 215 2.15 4.87 -2.08
CA SER A 215 2.86 5.31 -0.90
C SER A 215 1.90 5.60 0.25
N TYR A 216 2.25 5.12 1.44
CA TYR A 216 1.45 5.35 2.65
C TYR A 216 2.13 6.37 3.56
N ALA A 217 1.68 7.62 3.52
CA ALA A 217 2.20 8.70 4.36
C ALA A 217 1.28 8.93 5.55
N TRP A 218 1.83 9.05 6.75
CA TRP A 218 1.08 9.61 7.86
C TRP A 218 1.29 11.12 7.93
N VAL A 219 0.23 11.86 8.20
CA VAL A 219 0.23 13.30 8.41
C VAL A 219 -0.15 13.54 9.86
N ALA A 220 0.75 14.18 10.63
CA ALA A 220 0.42 14.61 11.98
C ALA A 220 -0.80 15.53 11.95
N ALA A 221 -1.73 15.34 12.89
CA ALA A 221 -2.83 16.27 13.05
C ALA A 221 -2.27 17.64 13.43
N GLY A 222 -2.50 18.68 12.61
CA GLY A 222 -1.89 20.00 12.80
C GLY A 222 -2.21 20.64 14.17
N ILE A 223 -3.36 20.30 14.77
CA ILE A 223 -3.72 20.71 16.14
C ILE A 223 -4.02 19.45 16.97
N GLY A 224 -3.08 19.08 17.85
CA GLY A 224 -3.19 17.99 18.82
C GLY A 224 -2.40 16.72 18.45
N ASN A 225 -2.26 15.80 19.40
CA ASN A 225 -1.57 14.52 19.14
C ASN A 225 -2.46 13.62 18.27
N GLY A 226 -2.08 13.31 17.04
CA GLY A 226 -2.86 12.44 16.14
C GLY A 226 -2.13 12.28 14.81
N ALA A 227 -2.44 11.26 14.02
CA ALA A 227 -1.77 11.04 12.74
C ALA A 227 -2.69 10.34 11.73
N THR A 228 -3.03 10.99 10.62
CA THR A 228 -3.86 10.42 9.56
C THR A 228 -3.00 9.67 8.56
N LEU A 229 -3.28 8.39 8.29
CA LEU A 229 -2.58 7.66 7.22
C LEU A 229 -3.28 7.90 5.88
N THR A 230 -2.60 8.60 5.00
CA THR A 230 -2.99 8.83 3.62
C THR A 230 -2.35 7.79 2.71
N ASN A 231 -3.11 7.33 1.71
CA ASN A 231 -2.56 6.55 0.60
C ASN A 231 -2.50 7.45 -0.62
N TYR A 232 -1.29 7.59 -1.13
CA TYR A 232 -0.98 8.28 -2.36
C TYR A 232 -0.72 7.24 -3.44
N TYR A 233 -1.18 7.52 -4.66
CA TYR A 233 -0.62 6.83 -5.81
C TYR A 233 -0.19 7.82 -6.91
N SER A 234 0.81 7.41 -7.68
CA SER A 234 1.17 8.03 -8.96
C SER A 234 1.05 7.00 -10.06
N ARG A 235 0.60 7.45 -11.24
CA ARG A 235 0.44 6.64 -12.43
C ARG A 235 1.34 7.17 -13.54
N VAL A 236 2.10 6.27 -14.16
CA VAL A 236 2.86 6.55 -15.38
C VAL A 236 2.47 5.51 -16.41
N ASP A 237 1.98 5.99 -17.54
CA ASP A 237 1.56 5.13 -18.64
C ASP A 237 2.68 4.96 -19.67
N ARG A 238 2.60 3.86 -20.41
CA ARG A 238 3.34 3.70 -21.65
C ARG A 238 2.89 4.73 -22.69
N SER A 239 3.80 5.17 -23.54
CA SER A 239 3.54 6.12 -24.63
C SER A 239 2.48 5.62 -25.63
N ASP A 240 2.39 4.31 -25.86
CA ASP A 240 1.40 3.63 -26.71
C ASP A 240 0.44 2.74 -25.90
N ILE A 241 0.03 3.19 -24.69
CA ILE A 241 -0.91 2.46 -23.83
C ILE A 241 -2.18 2.01 -24.60
N ALA A 242 -2.55 0.75 -24.44
CA ALA A 242 -3.76 0.19 -25.03
C ALA A 242 -5.02 0.89 -24.49
N GLU A 243 -5.96 1.21 -25.39
CA GLU A 243 -7.17 2.00 -25.06
C GLU A 243 -7.98 1.36 -23.92
N THR A 244 -8.12 0.03 -23.89
CA THR A 244 -8.84 -0.66 -22.81
C THR A 244 -8.17 -0.45 -21.44
N CYS A 245 -6.83 -0.51 -21.36
CA CYS A 245 -6.10 -0.18 -20.13
C CYS A 245 -6.27 1.30 -19.78
N LYS A 246 -6.19 2.18 -20.76
CA LYS A 246 -6.34 3.62 -20.57
C LYS A 246 -7.70 3.98 -20.00
N VAL A 247 -8.79 3.47 -20.57
CA VAL A 247 -10.16 3.73 -20.10
C VAL A 247 -10.37 3.22 -18.67
N LEU A 248 -9.92 1.99 -18.39
CA LEU A 248 -9.98 1.41 -17.04
C LEU A 248 -9.28 2.31 -16.03
N LEU A 249 -8.03 2.69 -16.33
CA LEU A 249 -7.22 3.48 -15.43
C LEU A 249 -7.73 4.92 -15.34
N ASP A 250 -8.17 5.56 -16.41
CA ASP A 250 -8.72 6.94 -16.35
C ASP A 250 -9.99 6.99 -15.49
N THR A 251 -10.76 5.91 -15.48
CA THR A 251 -11.98 5.78 -14.65
C THR A 251 -11.65 5.55 -13.17
N HIS A 252 -10.68 4.70 -12.87
CA HIS A 252 -10.48 4.16 -11.52
C HIS A 252 -9.18 4.60 -10.83
N TYR A 253 -8.19 4.98 -11.61
CA TYR A 253 -6.87 5.49 -11.21
C TYR A 253 -6.47 6.67 -12.11
N PRO A 254 -7.24 7.78 -12.13
CA PRO A 254 -6.97 8.89 -13.03
C PRO A 254 -5.55 9.43 -12.85
N LEU A 255 -5.00 9.98 -13.94
CA LEU A 255 -3.73 10.69 -13.89
C LEU A 255 -3.83 11.88 -12.92
N GLY A 256 -2.84 12.00 -12.04
CA GLY A 256 -2.82 13.02 -11.01
C GLY A 256 -2.31 12.47 -9.68
N ASP A 257 -2.03 13.38 -8.75
CA ASP A 257 -1.70 13.03 -7.36
C ASP A 257 -3.00 12.92 -6.60
N ILE A 258 -3.59 11.73 -6.61
CA ILE A 258 -4.86 11.54 -5.93
C ILE A 258 -4.58 11.14 -4.48
N TRP A 259 -4.88 12.07 -3.58
CA TRP A 259 -4.94 11.82 -2.16
C TRP A 259 -6.21 11.01 -1.86
N VAL A 260 -6.05 9.70 -1.67
CA VAL A 260 -7.13 8.91 -1.08
C VAL A 260 -7.01 9.08 0.42
N LEU A 261 -7.84 9.95 0.98
CA LEU A 261 -7.96 10.16 2.42
C LEU A 261 -8.33 8.83 3.10
N GLY A 262 -7.33 8.18 3.71
CA GLY A 262 -7.50 7.10 4.65
C GLY A 262 -7.79 7.68 6.03
N HIS A 263 -8.76 7.09 6.71
CA HIS A 263 -9.46 7.60 7.88
C HIS A 263 -8.57 8.16 9.01
N LEU A 264 -8.92 9.36 9.46
CA LEU A 264 -9.02 9.68 10.88
C LEU A 264 -10.12 10.74 11.05
N HIS A 265 -11.33 10.27 11.34
CA HIS A 265 -12.30 11.13 11.99
C HIS A 265 -11.76 11.42 13.38
N ARG A 266 -11.43 12.69 13.62
CA ARG A 266 -11.59 13.26 14.94
C ARG A 266 -13.04 12.95 15.33
N ARG A 267 -13.28 12.09 16.33
CA ARG A 267 -14.59 12.17 17.00
C ARG A 267 -14.64 13.59 17.56
N VAL A 268 -15.58 14.39 17.07
CA VAL A 268 -15.95 15.66 17.69
C VAL A 268 -16.55 15.34 19.06
#